data_AF-A0A1I0I2M8-F1
#
_entry.id   AF-A0A1I0I2M8-F1
#
_cell.length_a   1.000
_cell.length_b   1.000
_cell.length_c   1.000
_cell.angle_alpha   90.00
_cell.angle_beta   90.00
_cell.angle_gamma   90.00
#
_symmetry.space_group_name_H-M   'P 1'
#
loop_
_entity.id
_entity.type
_entity.pdbx_description
1 polymer ?
#
loop_
_entity_poly.entity_id
_entity_poly.type
_entity_poly.pdbx_seq_one_letter_code
_entity_poly.pdbx_strand_id
1 'polypeptide(L)' 'MDRETRHSLQEELSNRKVELIASIGEAEEYQRLYNKYPALRSAVKTQYLESRERSTKLLGHLRAVESVIAKIGSSA' A
#
# COMPACT_ATOMS: atom_id res chain seq x y z
N MET A 1 7.71 -8.73 24.01
CA MET A 1 6.80 -9.21 22.95
C MET A 1 7.13 -10.66 22.73
N ASP A 2 6.14 -11.54 22.84
CA ASP A 2 6.32 -12.96 22.57
C ASP A 2 6.62 -13.19 21.07
N ARG A 3 7.12 -14.39 20.76
CA ARG A 3 7.58 -14.75 19.41
C ARG A 3 6.42 -14.80 18.40
N GLU A 4 5.21 -15.13 18.84
CA GLU A 4 4.04 -15.25 18.00
C GLU A 4 3.56 -13.86 17.55
N THR A 5 3.45 -12.91 18.48
CA THR A 5 3.12 -11.51 18.15
C THR A 5 4.14 -10.91 17.17
N ARG A 6 5.43 -11.21 17.32
CA ARG A 6 6.46 -10.76 16.38
C ARG A 6 6.24 -11.29 14.97
N HIS A 7 5.94 -12.58 14.87
CA HIS A 7 5.72 -13.26 13.61
C HIS A 7 4.47 -12.70 12.90
N SER A 8 3.36 -12.54 13.62
CA SER A 8 2.12 -11.98 13.08
C SER A 8 2.31 -10.56 12.54
N LEU A 9 3.08 -9.70 13.24
CA LEU A 9 3.40 -8.35 12.74
C LEU A 9 4.26 -8.39 11.47
N GLN A 10 5.18 -9.35 11.34
CA GLN A 10 5.99 -9.51 10.14
C GLN A 10 5.14 -10.00 8.95
N GLU A 11 4.21 -10.91 9.19
CA GLU A 11 3.26 -11.38 8.17
C GLU A 11 2.33 -10.26 7.71
N GLU A 12 1.76 -9.50 8.64
CA GLU A 12 0.93 -8.34 8.33
C GLU A 12 1.68 -7.31 7.47
N LEU A 13 2.94 -7.06 7.81
CA LEU A 13 3.80 -6.15 7.06
C LEU A 13 4.10 -6.65 5.64
N SER A 14 4.31 -7.97 5.48
CA SER A 14 4.49 -8.59 4.17
C SER A 14 3.23 -8.46 3.31
N ASN A 15 2.06 -8.75 3.87
CA ASN A 15 0.78 -8.63 3.16
C ASN A 15 0.51 -7.18 2.74
N ARG A 16 0.72 -6.23 3.65
CA ARG A 16 0.58 -4.79 3.35
C ARG A 16 1.54 -4.32 2.25
N LYS A 17 2.76 -4.87 2.17
CA LYS A 17 3.70 -4.59 1.08
C LYS A 17 3.16 -5.03 -0.28
N VAL A 18 2.62 -6.25 -0.35
CA VAL A 18 2.03 -6.77 -1.59
C VAL A 18 0.85 -5.91 -2.02
N GLU A 19 -0.05 -5.57 -1.09
CA GLU A 19 -1.20 -4.70 -1.39
C GLU A 19 -0.78 -3.30 -1.86
N LEU A 20 0.26 -2.72 -1.26
CA LEU A 20 0.77 -1.39 -1.65
C LEU A 20 1.30 -1.42 -3.08
N ILE A 21 2.08 -2.44 -3.44
CA ILE A 21 2.63 -2.57 -4.79
C ILE A 21 1.49 -2.77 -5.80
N ALA A 22 0.50 -3.59 -5.47
CA ALA A 22 -0.66 -3.81 -6.32
C ALA A 22 -1.44 -2.49 -6.55
N SER A 23 -1.72 -1.72 -5.49
CA SER A 23 -2.47 -0.46 -5.64
C SER A 23 -1.69 0.61 -6.40
N ILE A 24 -0.35 0.62 -6.31
CA ILE A 24 0.51 1.50 -7.12
C ILE A 24 0.39 1.10 -8.59
N GLY A 25 0.52 -0.20 -8.91
CA GLY A 25 0.40 -0.69 -10.28
C GLY A 25 -0.96 -0.38 -10.91
N GLU A 26 -2.05 -0.52 -10.15
CA GLU A 26 -3.38 -0.09 -10.57
C GLU A 26 -3.44 1.41 -10.87
N ALA A 27 -2.91 2.25 -9.99
CA ALA A 27 -2.89 3.70 -10.19
C ALA A 27 -2.09 4.09 -11.45
N GLU A 28 -0.93 3.47 -11.66
CA GLU A 28 -0.08 3.69 -12.85
C GLU A 28 -0.79 3.24 -14.13
N GLU A 29 -1.48 2.10 -14.10
CA GLU A 29 -2.30 1.58 -15.20
C GLU A 29 -3.44 2.54 -15.55
N TYR A 30 -4.24 2.96 -14.57
CA TYR A 30 -5.32 3.90 -14.79
C TYR A 30 -4.83 5.25 -15.30
N GLN A 31 -3.70 5.74 -14.79
CA GLN A 31 -3.07 6.96 -15.29
C GLN A 31 -2.63 6.81 -16.75
N ARG A 32 -2.02 5.68 -17.11
CA ARG A 32 -1.64 5.39 -18.49
C ARG A 32 -2.85 5.35 -19.41
N LEU A 33 -3.92 4.66 -19.01
CA LEU A 33 -5.17 4.57 -19.79
C LEU A 33 -5.83 5.95 -19.95
N TYR A 34 -5.86 6.76 -18.90
CA TYR A 34 -6.37 8.13 -18.91
C TYR A 34 -5.65 9.02 -19.93
N ASN A 35 -4.31 8.88 -20.00
CA ASN A 35 -3.47 9.63 -20.92
C ASN A 35 -3.55 9.13 -22.35
N LYS A 36 -3.59 7.80 -22.54
CA LYS A 36 -3.54 7.16 -23.87
C LYS A 36 -4.87 7.22 -24.61
N TYR A 37 -6.00 7.12 -23.91
CA TYR A 37 -7.32 7.00 -24.52
C TYR A 37 -8.28 8.08 -23.98
N PRO A 38 -8.46 9.21 -24.68
CA PRO A 38 -9.33 10.29 -24.24
C PRO A 38 -10.77 9.85 -23.92
N ALA A 39 -11.30 8.87 -24.67
CA ALA A 39 -12.63 8.30 -24.47
C ALA A 39 -12.79 7.56 -23.12
N LEU A 40 -11.70 7.06 -22.52
CA LEU A 40 -11.74 6.34 -21.25
C LEU A 40 -11.57 7.26 -20.03
N ARG A 41 -11.30 8.55 -20.22
CA ARG A 41 -10.96 9.46 -19.11
C ARG A 41 -12.01 9.50 -18.02
N SER A 42 -13.30 9.58 -18.37
CA SER A 42 -14.39 9.55 -17.39
C SER A 42 -14.48 8.20 -16.68
N ALA A 43 -14.21 7.11 -17.39
CA ALA A 43 -14.32 5.75 -16.89
C ALA A 43 -13.19 5.32 -15.95
N VAL A 44 -12.00 5.94 -16.04
CA VAL A 44 -10.82 5.56 -15.23
C VAL A 44 -10.41 6.61 -14.20
N LYS A 45 -10.95 7.83 -14.27
CA LYS A 45 -10.55 8.93 -13.37
C LYS A 45 -10.81 8.60 -11.90
N THR A 46 -11.98 8.02 -11.60
CA THR A 46 -12.32 7.64 -10.22
C THR A 46 -11.36 6.58 -9.70
N GLN A 47 -11.12 5.53 -10.48
CA GLN A 47 -10.26 4.41 -10.10
C GLN A 47 -8.81 4.84 -9.94
N TYR A 48 -8.32 5.74 -10.80
CA TYR A 48 -6.99 6.35 -10.61
C TYR A 48 -6.89 7.06 -9.25
N LEU A 49 -7.89 7.88 -8.91
CA LEU A 49 -7.88 8.63 -7.64
C LEU A 49 -7.98 7.69 -6.44
N GLU A 50 -8.83 6.67 -6.51
CA GLU A 50 -9.03 5.67 -5.46
C GLU A 50 -7.78 4.80 -5.26
N SER A 51 -7.18 4.26 -6.32
CA SER A 51 -5.95 3.46 -6.23
C SER A 51 -4.77 4.30 -5.70
N ARG A 52 -4.69 5.59 -6.06
CA ARG A 52 -3.68 6.51 -5.52
C ARG A 52 -3.90 6.81 -4.02
N GLU A 53 -5.14 7.04 -3.63
CA GLU A 53 -5.50 7.25 -2.21
C GLU A 53 -5.22 5.98 -1.39
N ARG A 54 -5.61 4.81 -1.90
CA ARG A 54 -5.34 3.50 -1.30
C ARG A 54 -3.85 3.28 -1.10
N SER A 55 -3.02 3.58 -2.10
CA SER A 55 -1.57 3.48 -2.01
C SER A 55 -1.01 4.36 -0.87
N THR A 56 -1.52 5.59 -0.74
CA THR A 56 -1.10 6.51 0.33
C THR A 56 -1.48 5.97 1.72
N LYS A 57 -2.69 5.43 1.88
CA LYS A 57 -3.14 4.83 3.14
C LYS A 57 -2.32 3.60 3.50
N LEU A 58 -2.09 2.69 2.56
CA LEU A 58 -1.30 1.48 2.75
C LEU A 58 0.14 1.80 3.16
N LEU A 59 0.76 2.81 2.55
CA LEU A 59 2.08 3.29 2.95
C LEU A 59 2.09 3.80 4.41
N GLY A 60 1.07 4.55 4.81
CA GLY A 60 0.91 5.01 6.19
C GLY A 60 0.80 3.86 7.18
N HIS A 61 -0.02 2.85 6.88
CA HIS A 61 -0.16 1.65 7.71
C HIS A 61 1.14 0.85 7.81
N LEU A 62 1.83 0.66 6.69
CA LEU A 62 3.11 -0.05 6.64
C LEU A 62 4.15 0.64 7.53
N ARG A 63 4.28 1.97 7.43
CA ARG A 63 5.20 2.77 8.28
C ARG A 63 4.86 2.68 9.77
N ALA A 64 3.58 2.60 10.12
CA ALA A 64 3.15 2.45 11.50
C ALA A 64 3.60 1.10 12.07
N VAL A 65 3.38 0.00 11.34
CA VAL A 65 3.82 -1.34 11.75
C VAL A 65 5.35 -1.41 11.83
N GLU A 66 6.07 -0.89 10.83
CA GLU A 66 7.54 -0.82 10.84
C GLU A 66 8.07 -0.06 12.05
N SER A 67 7.47 1.08 12.40
CA SER A 67 7.87 1.86 13.58
C SER A 67 7.66 1.10 14.88
N VAL A 68 6.57 0.34 15.02
CA VAL A 68 6.32 -0.48 16.21
C VAL A 68 7.33 -1.62 16.30
N ILE A 69 7.57 -2.35 15.21
CA ILE A 69 8.58 -3.42 15.16
C ILE A 69 9.97 -2.87 15.51
N ALA A 70 10.35 -1.72 14.97
CA ALA A 70 11.65 -1.09 15.25
C ALA A 70 11.78 -0.68 16.71
N LYS A 71 10.75 -0.03 17.30
CA LYS A 71 10.75 0.34 18.73
C LYS A 71 10.95 -0.87 19.64
N ILE A 72 10.27 -1.97 19.34
CA ILE A 72 10.35 -3.21 20.12
C ILE A 72 11.67 -3.96 19.85
N GLY A 73 12.22 -3.86 18.63
CA GLY A 73 13.48 -4.49 18.24
C GLY A 73 14.74 -3.78 18.74
N SER A 74 14.71 -2.46 18.87
CA SER A 74 15.82 -1.63 19.40
C SER A 74 15.83 -1.51 20.92
N SER A 75 14.85 -2.10 21.61
CA SER A 75 14.78 -2.16 23.08
C SER A 75 15.38 -3.47 23.63
N ALA A 76 16.27 -4.11 22.85
CA ALA A 76 17.04 -5.30 23.23
C ALA A 76 18.51 -4.94 23.44
#